data_AF-A0A520ID93-F1
#
_entry.id   AF-A0A520ID93-F1
#
_cell.length_a   1.000
_cell.length_b   1.000
_cell.length_c   1.000
_cell.angle_alpha   90.00
_cell.angle_beta   90.00
_cell.angle_gamma   90.00
#
_symmetry.space_group_name_H-M   'P 1'
#
loop_
_entity.id
_entity.type
_entity.pdbx_description
1 polymer ?
#
loop_
_entity_poly.entity_id
_entity_poly.type
_entity_poly.pdbx_seq_one_letter_code
_entity_poly.pdbx_strand_id
1 'polypeptide(L)' 'MTKPAKKPLHAPTLHHLEQLMDGLLEGVILMDPTGIILSANPAALKMHGVATLED' A
#
# COMPACT_ATOMS: atom_id res chain seq x y z
N MET A 1 -18.26 35.91 10.89
CA MET A 1 -17.94 34.89 9.87
C MET A 1 -16.52 34.39 10.14
N THR A 2 -16.34 33.22 10.74
CA THR A 2 -15.01 32.60 10.89
C THR A 2 -15.06 31.21 10.25
N LYS A 3 -14.52 31.14 9.04
CA LYS A 3 -14.36 29.90 8.28
C LYS A 3 -13.32 29.04 9.02
N PRO A 4 -13.60 27.77 9.39
CA PRO A 4 -12.59 26.96 10.04
C PRO A 4 -11.46 26.69 9.04
N ALA A 5 -10.22 26.91 9.48
CA ALA A 5 -9.03 26.60 8.71
C ALA A 5 -9.04 25.10 8.37
N LYS A 6 -9.00 24.77 7.07
CA LYS A 6 -8.86 23.39 6.62
C LYS A 6 -7.53 22.87 7.14
N LYS A 7 -7.59 21.94 8.10
CA LYS A 7 -6.42 21.21 8.61
C LYS A 7 -5.67 20.63 7.40
N PRO A 8 -4.34 20.86 7.25
CA PRO A 8 -3.61 20.25 6.16
C PRO A 8 -3.74 18.73 6.27
N LEU A 9 -4.15 18.07 5.19
CA LEU A 9 -4.14 16.62 5.07
C LEU A 9 -2.69 16.18 5.33
N HIS A 10 -2.44 15.52 6.46
CA HIS A 10 -1.12 14.99 6.78
C HIS A 10 -0.69 14.08 5.63
N ALA A 11 0.51 14.30 5.07
CA ALA A 11 1.07 13.37 4.12
C ALA A 11 1.10 11.97 4.77
N PRO A 12 0.56 10.93 4.11
CA PRO A 12 0.58 9.58 4.68
C PRO A 12 2.03 9.16 4.91
N THR A 13 2.34 8.65 6.09
CA THR A 13 3.61 7.97 6.35
C THR A 13 3.64 6.66 5.58
N LEU A 14 4.83 6.12 5.28
CA LEU A 14 4.95 4.80 4.64
C LEU A 14 4.16 3.72 5.40
N HIS A 15 4.27 3.73 6.73
CA HIS A 15 3.50 2.83 7.58
C HIS A 15 1.98 3.00 7.41
N HIS A 16 1.49 4.23 7.30
CA HIS A 16 0.06 4.45 7.09
C HIS A 16 -0.40 3.94 5.71
N LEU A 17 0.44 4.10 4.69
CA LEU A 17 0.18 3.55 3.36
C LEU A 17 0.17 2.01 3.38
N GLU A 18 1.11 1.37 4.07
CA GLU A 18 1.14 -0.08 4.27
C GLU A 18 -0.16 -0.58 4.93
N GLN A 19 -0.58 0.05 6.03
CA GLN A 19 -1.81 -0.33 6.73
C GLN A 19 -3.06 -0.19 5.84
N LEU A 20 -3.11 0.84 4.98
CA LEU A 20 -4.20 1.00 4.03
C LEU A 20 -4.18 -0.11 2.97
N MET A 21 -2.99 -0.46 2.46
CA MET A 21 -2.81 -1.51 1.46
C MET A 21 -3.14 -2.91 1.98
N ASP A 22 -2.87 -3.18 3.26
CA ASP A 22 -3.20 -4.45 3.91
C ASP A 22 -4.71 -4.71 4.00
N GLY A 23 -5.52 -3.66 4.06
CA GLY A 23 -6.97 -3.73 4.12
C GLY A 23 -7.67 -3.88 2.77
N LEU A 24 -6.94 -3.79 1.65
CA LEU A 24 -7.54 -3.84 0.32
C LEU A 24 -7.95 -5.26 -0.07
N LEU A 25 -9.07 -5.36 -0.79
CA LEU A 25 -9.46 -6.60 -1.46
C LEU A 25 -8.70 -6.78 -2.77
N GLU A 26 -8.32 -5.68 -3.42
CA GLU A 26 -7.48 -5.70 -4.62
C GLU A 26 -6.01 -6.00 -4.28
N GLY A 27 -5.38 -6.79 -5.14
CA GLY A 27 -3.94 -7.06 -5.07
C GLY A 27 -3.13 -5.86 -5.55
N VAL A 28 -2.13 -5.45 -4.77
CA VAL A 28 -1.19 -4.39 -5.11
C VAL A 28 0.22 -4.96 -5.11
N ILE A 29 0.95 -4.72 -6.20
CA ILE A 29 2.35 -5.14 -6.39
C ILE A 29 3.18 -3.89 -6.68
N LEU A 30 4.24 -3.66 -5.92
CA LEU A 30 5.26 -2.67 -6.23
C LEU A 30 6.35 -3.35 -7.04
N MET A 31 6.69 -2.79 -8.20
CA MET A 31 7.78 -3.27 -9.03
C MET A 31 8.75 -2.13 -9.34
N ASP A 32 10.02 -2.48 -9.52
CA ASP A 32 10.97 -1.55 -10.10
C ASP A 32 10.80 -1.46 -11.64
N PRO A 33 11.43 -0.47 -12.30
CA PRO A 33 11.33 -0.33 -13.76
C PRO A 33 11.95 -1.48 -14.57
N THR A 34 12.75 -2.34 -13.94
CA THR A 34 13.32 -3.54 -14.57
C THR A 34 12.35 -4.73 -14.55
N GLY A 35 11.24 -4.60 -13.81
CA GLY A 35 10.19 -5.60 -13.68
C GLY A 35 10.34 -6.50 -12.45
N ILE A 36 11.27 -6.20 -11.53
CA ILE A 36 11.43 -6.96 -10.30
C ILE A 36 10.36 -6.53 -9.30
N ILE A 37 9.67 -7.50 -8.69
CA ILE A 37 8.71 -7.24 -7.62
C ILE A 37 9.48 -6.88 -6.36
N LEU A 38 9.24 -5.67 -5.85
CA LEU A 38 9.80 -5.16 -4.61
C LEU A 38 8.89 -5.48 -3.40
N SER A 39 7.58 -5.50 -3.60
CA SER A 39 6.62 -5.91 -2.56
C SER A 39 5.27 -6.30 -3.14
N ALA A 40 4.50 -7.05 -2.35
CA ALA A 40 3.11 -7.40 -2.66
C ALA A 40 2.28 -7.37 -1.36
N ASN A 41 1.10 -6.76 -1.42
CA ASN A 41 0.19 -6.76 -0.27
C ASN A 41 -0.42 -8.16 -0.04
N PRO A 42 -1.05 -8.41 1.12
CA PRO A 42 -1.63 -9.71 1.44
C PRO A 42 -2.66 -10.22 0.41
N ALA A 43 -3.47 -9.33 -0.17
CA ALA A 43 -4.42 -9.68 -1.22
C ALA A 43 -3.73 -10.22 -2.48
N ALA A 44 -2.64 -9.57 -2.93
CA ALA A 44 -1.87 -10.04 -4.07
C ALA A 44 -1.23 -11.41 -3.81
N LEU A 45 -0.67 -11.62 -2.62
CA LEU A 45 -0.10 -12.91 -2.22
C LEU A 45 -1.16 -14.03 -2.29
N LYS A 46 -2.33 -13.78 -1.69
CA LYS A 46 -3.46 -14.73 -1.69
C LYS A 46 -3.96 -15.04 -3.10
N MET A 47 -4.07 -14.02 -3.96
CA MET A 47 -4.50 -14.20 -5.35
C MET A 47 -3.55 -15.09 -6.15
N HIS A 48 -2.25 -14.99 -5.88
CA HIS A 48 -1.22 -15.78 -6.56
C HIS A 48 -0.90 -17.11 -5.86
N GLY A 49 -1.53 -17.38 -4.70
CA GLY A 49 -1.33 -18.63 -3.96
C GLY A 49 0.03 -18.74 -3.28
N VAL A 50 0.69 -17.61 -3.02
CA VAL A 50 2.00 -17.55 -2.34
C VAL A 50 1.83 -17.05 -0.91
N ALA A 51 2.64 -17.56 0.02
CA ALA A 51 2.54 -17.20 1.44
C ALA A 51 3.36 -15.94 1.77
N THR A 52 4.54 -15.81 1.17
CA THR A 52 5.50 -14.72 1.38
C THR A 52 6.30 -14.51 0.09
N LEU A 53 6.88 -13.31 -0.08
CA LEU A 53 8.01 -13.15 -1.00
C LEU A 53 9.27 -13.71 -0.32
N GLU A 54 10.06 -14.46 -1.07
CA GLU A 54 11.42 -14.85 -0.68
C GLU A 54 12.39 -13.78 -1.18
N ASP A 55 13.48 -13.55 -0.44
CA ASP A 55 14.56 -12.60 -0.80
C ASP A 55 15.50 -13.14 -1.89
#